data_AF-A0A8T2AXY7-F1
#
_entry.id   AF-A0A8T2AXY7-F1
#
_cell.length_a   1.000
_cell.length_b   1.000
_cell.length_c   1.000
_cell.angle_alpha   90.00
_cell.angle_beta   90.00
_cell.angle_gamma   90.00
#
_symmetry.space_group_name_H-M   'P 1'
#
loop_
_entity.id
_entity.type
_entity.pdbx_description
1 polymer ?
#
loop_
_entity_poly.entity_id
_entity_poly.type
_entity_poly.pdbx_seq_one_letter_code
_entity_poly.pdbx_strand_id
1 'polypeptide(L)'
;MSDLQTPLVRPKRKKNWVDYFVKFRWIIVIFIVLPFSATFYFLIYLGDMWSESKSYEKRQKEHDENVKKVIKRLKNRDAAKDGLVCTARKPWIAVGMRNVDYKRARHFEVDLGEFRNILEINKEKMIARVEPLVNMGQISRATVPMNLSLAVVAELDDLTVGGLINGYGIEGSSHIYGLFADTVEAYEIVLAGGELVRATRDNQYSDLFYAIPWSQGTLGLLVAAEIRLIKIKEYMRLTYIPVKGDLQALAQGYIDSFAPKDGDKSKIPDFVEGMVYNPTEGVMMVGTYASKEEAKKKGNKINNVGWWFKPWFYQHAQTALKKGQFVEYIPTREYYHRHTRCLYWEGKLILPFGDQFWFRYLLGWLMPPKVSLLKATQGEAIRNYYHDMHVIQDMLVPLYKVGDALEWVHREMEVYPIWLCPHKLYKQPIKGQIYPEPGFEYENRQGDTEDAQMYTDVGVYYAPGPVLRGEEFDGSEAVRKMEKWLIENHGFQPQYAVSELDEKSFWRMFNGELYEECRKKYRAVGTFMSVYYKSKKGRKTEKEVREAEQAHLETAYAEAD
;
A
#
# COMPACT_ATOMS: atom_id res chain seq x y z
N MET A 1 15.69 22.75 21.98
CA MET A 1 16.42 22.74 20.69
C MET A 1 17.94 22.64 20.90
N SER A 2 18.48 21.58 21.50
CA SER A 2 19.95 21.39 21.53
C SER A 2 20.45 19.95 21.34
N ASP A 3 19.58 18.96 21.17
CA ASP A 3 20.01 17.55 21.03
C ASP A 3 20.00 17.02 19.58
N LEU A 4 19.82 17.90 18.60
CA LEU A 4 19.87 17.55 17.16
C LEU A 4 21.30 17.49 16.59
N GLN A 5 22.36 17.66 17.40
CA GLN A 5 23.71 17.97 16.89
C GLN A 5 24.80 16.92 17.11
N THR A 6 24.51 15.72 17.59
CA THR A 6 25.54 14.67 17.62
C THR A 6 25.24 13.62 16.55
N PRO A 7 25.95 13.64 15.39
CA PRO A 7 25.87 12.56 14.43
C PRO A 7 26.22 11.25 15.13
N LEU A 8 25.41 10.21 14.94
CA LEU A 8 25.81 8.86 15.31
C LEU A 8 27.08 8.53 14.52
N VAL A 9 28.25 8.59 15.15
CA VAL A 9 29.52 8.24 14.50
C VAL A 9 29.49 6.73 14.26
N ARG A 10 29.24 6.34 13.01
CA ARG A 10 29.15 4.93 12.61
C ARG A 10 30.47 4.46 11.99
N PRO A 11 30.98 3.28 12.36
CA PRO A 11 32.17 2.72 11.72
C PRO A 11 31.89 2.39 10.25
N LYS A 12 32.96 2.30 9.45
CA LYS A 12 32.85 1.87 8.05
C LYS A 12 32.57 0.37 7.96
N ARG A 13 31.59 0.00 7.14
CA ARG A 13 31.27 -1.40 6.86
C ARG A 13 32.31 -2.01 5.91
N LYS A 14 32.73 -3.25 6.19
CA LYS A 14 33.52 -4.04 5.24
C LYS A 14 32.65 -4.46 4.05
N LYS A 15 33.09 -4.14 2.82
CA LYS A 15 32.42 -4.59 1.59
C LYS A 15 32.62 -6.09 1.41
N ASN A 16 31.57 -6.78 0.99
CA ASN A 16 31.63 -8.21 0.66
C ASN A 16 31.36 -8.44 -0.83
N TRP A 17 31.40 -9.70 -1.27
CA TRP A 17 31.15 -10.05 -2.67
C TRP A 17 29.72 -9.69 -3.13
N VAL A 18 28.72 -9.70 -2.24
CA VAL A 18 27.33 -9.34 -2.53
C VAL A 18 27.20 -7.87 -2.94
N ASP A 19 27.96 -6.96 -2.32
CA ASP A 19 28.04 -5.55 -2.72
C ASP A 19 28.40 -5.37 -4.19
N TYR A 20 29.37 -6.16 -4.68
CA TYR A 20 29.78 -6.12 -6.08
C TYR A 20 28.67 -6.62 -7.00
N PHE A 21 27.99 -7.72 -6.67
CA PHE A 21 26.87 -8.20 -7.48
C PHE A 21 25.70 -7.22 -7.52
N VAL A 22 25.36 -6.59 -6.39
CA VAL A 22 24.31 -5.56 -6.34
C VAL A 22 24.68 -4.37 -7.22
N LYS A 23 25.94 -3.93 -7.20
CA LYS A 23 26.43 -2.84 -8.06
C LYS A 23 26.25 -3.11 -9.56
N PHE A 24 26.42 -4.35 -10.01
CA PHE A 24 26.30 -4.73 -11.43
C PHE A 24 24.93 -5.32 -11.78
N ARG A 25 24.00 -5.35 -10.83
CA ARG A 25 22.68 -5.97 -11.00
C ARG A 25 21.86 -5.33 -12.13
N TRP A 26 22.09 -4.06 -12.42
CA TRP A 26 21.45 -3.35 -13.54
C TRP A 26 21.61 -4.08 -14.87
N ILE A 27 22.67 -4.87 -15.08
CA ILE A 27 22.90 -5.67 -16.30
C ILE A 27 21.77 -6.70 -16.46
N ILE A 28 21.52 -7.49 -15.41
CA ILE A 28 20.42 -8.47 -15.38
C ILE A 28 19.08 -7.74 -15.54
N VAL A 29 18.94 -6.57 -14.92
CA VAL A 29 17.69 -5.80 -15.01
C VAL A 29 17.42 -5.39 -16.46
N ILE A 30 18.41 -4.84 -17.18
CA ILE A 30 18.22 -4.36 -18.55
C ILE A 30 18.01 -5.51 -19.53
N PHE A 31 18.84 -6.55 -19.48
CA PHE A 31 18.84 -7.58 -20.53
C PHE A 31 17.86 -8.72 -20.26
N ILE A 32 17.39 -8.87 -19.02
CA ILE A 32 16.47 -9.95 -18.63
C ILE A 32 15.20 -9.34 -18.06
N VAL A 33 15.27 -8.67 -16.90
CA VAL A 33 14.05 -8.30 -16.16
C VAL A 33 13.15 -7.37 -16.98
N LEU A 34 13.68 -6.33 -17.61
CA LEU A 34 12.90 -5.34 -18.36
C LEU A 34 12.19 -5.95 -19.59
N PRO A 35 12.87 -6.66 -20.52
CA PRO A 35 12.20 -7.31 -21.65
C PRO A 35 11.12 -8.31 -21.22
N PHE A 36 11.41 -9.16 -20.23
CA PHE A 36 10.41 -10.09 -19.71
C PHE A 36 9.26 -9.34 -19.03
N SER A 37 9.53 -8.29 -18.25
CA SER A 37 8.50 -7.46 -17.63
C SER A 37 7.55 -6.86 -18.68
N ALA A 38 8.10 -6.23 -19.72
CA ALA A 38 7.32 -5.66 -20.82
C ALA A 38 6.44 -6.73 -21.50
N THR A 39 7.00 -7.93 -21.71
CA THR A 39 6.26 -9.07 -22.27
C THR A 39 5.13 -9.51 -21.35
N PHE A 40 5.39 -9.66 -20.04
CA PHE A 40 4.37 -10.03 -19.05
C PHE A 40 3.26 -8.98 -18.97
N TYR A 41 3.59 -7.69 -18.92
CA TYR A 41 2.58 -6.62 -18.91
C TYR A 41 1.75 -6.62 -20.20
N PHE A 42 2.38 -6.85 -21.35
CA PHE A 42 1.66 -6.96 -22.62
C PHE A 42 0.69 -8.15 -22.63
N LEU A 43 1.11 -9.32 -22.15
CA LEU A 43 0.25 -10.50 -22.04
C LEU A 43 -0.91 -10.29 -21.05
N ILE A 44 -0.65 -9.66 -19.90
CA ILE A 44 -1.68 -9.28 -18.93
C ILE A 44 -2.68 -8.32 -19.60
N TYR A 45 -2.19 -7.30 -20.29
CA TYR A 45 -3.03 -6.35 -21.01
C TYR A 45 -3.92 -7.04 -22.06
N LEU A 46 -3.38 -7.98 -22.83
CA LEU A 46 -4.18 -8.76 -23.79
C LEU A 46 -5.25 -9.61 -23.08
N GLY A 47 -4.91 -10.22 -21.95
CA GLY A 47 -5.85 -10.97 -21.12
C GLY A 47 -6.97 -10.09 -20.57
N ASP A 48 -6.63 -8.91 -20.05
CA ASP A 48 -7.59 -7.91 -19.58
C ASP A 48 -8.52 -7.48 -20.71
N MET A 49 -7.96 -7.18 -21.89
CA MET A 49 -8.76 -6.76 -23.04
C MET A 49 -9.71 -7.85 -23.53
N TRP A 50 -9.26 -9.10 -23.51
CA TRP A 50 -10.12 -10.23 -23.81
C TRP A 50 -11.23 -10.40 -22.77
N SER A 51 -10.94 -10.24 -21.47
CA SER A 51 -11.96 -10.26 -20.42
C SER A 51 -12.96 -9.10 -20.56
N GLU A 52 -12.47 -7.89 -20.82
CA GLU A 52 -13.28 -6.69 -21.02
C GLU A 52 -14.22 -6.79 -22.23
N SER A 53 -13.85 -7.59 -23.26
CA SER A 53 -14.72 -7.88 -24.40
C SER A 53 -15.94 -8.74 -24.08
N LYS A 54 -15.95 -9.42 -22.91
CA LYS A 54 -17.07 -10.25 -22.45
C LYS A 54 -18.16 -9.37 -21.81
N SER A 55 -19.42 -9.77 -22.01
CA SER A 55 -20.54 -9.18 -21.27
C SER A 55 -20.36 -9.35 -19.74
N TYR A 56 -20.99 -8.47 -18.97
CA TYR A 56 -21.00 -8.60 -17.51
C TYR A 56 -21.64 -9.92 -17.06
N GLU A 57 -22.71 -10.38 -17.73
CA GLU A 57 -23.34 -11.68 -17.47
C GLU A 57 -22.37 -12.86 -17.62
N LYS A 58 -21.54 -12.84 -18.68
CA LYS A 58 -20.55 -13.90 -18.90
C LYS A 58 -19.47 -13.89 -17.83
N ARG A 59 -18.97 -12.71 -17.45
CA ARG A 59 -18.00 -12.57 -16.35
C ARG A 59 -18.57 -13.00 -15.01
N GLN A 60 -19.85 -12.69 -14.75
CA GLN A 60 -20.56 -13.14 -13.55
C GLN A 60 -20.64 -14.67 -13.50
N LYS A 61 -20.99 -15.32 -14.62
CA LYS A 61 -21.05 -16.78 -14.68
C LYS A 61 -19.67 -17.42 -14.41
N GLU A 62 -18.61 -16.89 -15.02
CA GLU A 62 -17.23 -17.34 -14.79
C GLU A 62 -16.82 -17.15 -13.32
N HIS A 63 -17.18 -16.01 -12.71
CA HIS A 63 -16.99 -15.74 -11.29
C HIS A 63 -17.68 -16.79 -10.41
N ASP A 64 -18.96 -17.07 -10.63
CA ASP A 64 -19.73 -18.05 -9.85
C ASP A 64 -19.14 -19.47 -9.97
N GLU A 65 -18.67 -19.85 -11.16
CA GLU A 65 -17.96 -21.11 -11.39
C GLU A 65 -16.64 -21.17 -10.60
N ASN A 66 -15.88 -20.07 -10.57
CA ASN A 66 -14.63 -19.98 -9.83
C ASN A 66 -14.86 -20.02 -8.31
N VAL A 67 -15.90 -19.36 -7.80
CA VAL A 67 -16.30 -19.44 -6.38
C VAL A 67 -16.63 -20.88 -5.99
N LYS A 68 -17.36 -21.62 -6.84
CA LYS A 68 -17.64 -23.06 -6.59
C LYS A 68 -16.35 -23.89 -6.55
N LYS A 69 -15.37 -23.63 -7.42
CA LYS A 69 -14.06 -24.30 -7.38
C LYS A 69 -13.33 -24.02 -6.06
N VAL A 70 -13.33 -22.77 -5.60
CA VAL A 70 -12.72 -22.36 -4.32
C VAL A 70 -13.38 -23.08 -3.14
N ILE A 71 -14.71 -23.06 -3.07
CA ILE A 71 -15.47 -23.75 -2.00
C ILE A 71 -15.17 -25.24 -2.01
N LYS A 72 -15.20 -25.89 -3.19
CA LYS A 72 -14.88 -27.31 -3.32
C LYS A 72 -13.45 -27.60 -2.88
N ARG A 73 -12.49 -26.78 -3.28
CA ARG A 73 -11.09 -26.94 -2.88
C ARG A 73 -10.94 -26.80 -1.37
N LEU A 74 -11.56 -25.80 -0.75
CA LEU A 74 -11.47 -25.57 0.69
C LEU A 74 -12.07 -26.73 1.49
N LYS A 75 -13.23 -27.26 1.07
CA LYS A 75 -13.89 -28.41 1.73
C LYS A 75 -13.11 -29.72 1.62
N ASN A 76 -12.21 -29.84 0.65
CA ASN A 76 -11.36 -31.01 0.48
C ASN A 76 -10.11 -30.99 1.40
N ARG A 77 -9.94 -29.96 2.23
CA ARG A 77 -8.83 -29.89 3.19
C ARG A 77 -8.98 -30.95 4.28
N ASP A 78 -7.93 -31.74 4.48
CA ASP A 78 -7.76 -32.62 5.64
C ASP A 78 -6.84 -31.91 6.65
N ALA A 79 -7.40 -31.36 7.74
CA ALA A 79 -6.64 -30.60 8.73
C ALA A 79 -5.44 -31.40 9.31
N ALA A 80 -5.57 -32.72 9.46
CA ALA A 80 -4.50 -33.57 9.98
C ALA A 80 -3.29 -33.65 9.04
N LYS A 81 -3.47 -33.41 7.74
CA LYS A 81 -2.44 -33.59 6.71
C LYS A 81 -2.03 -32.30 6.00
N ASP A 82 -2.95 -31.34 5.86
CA ASP A 82 -2.78 -30.27 4.89
C ASP A 82 -2.24 -28.95 5.46
N GLY A 83 -2.28 -28.73 6.78
CA GLY A 83 -1.80 -27.49 7.38
C GLY A 83 -2.83 -26.36 7.31
N LEU A 84 -2.41 -25.14 7.63
CA LEU A 84 -3.26 -23.94 7.59
C LEU A 84 -3.51 -23.46 6.15
N VAL A 85 -4.70 -22.92 5.90
CA VAL A 85 -5.13 -22.41 4.59
C VAL A 85 -4.41 -21.10 4.26
N CYS A 86 -3.95 -21.01 3.01
CA CYS A 86 -3.52 -19.75 2.42
C CYS A 86 -3.83 -19.71 0.91
N THR A 87 -3.79 -18.51 0.33
CA THR A 87 -3.92 -18.35 -1.13
C THR A 87 -2.72 -18.98 -1.85
N ALA A 88 -2.89 -19.60 -3.01
CA ALA A 88 -1.81 -20.20 -3.83
C ALA A 88 -0.82 -19.18 -4.43
N ARG A 89 -1.03 -17.88 -4.19
CA ARG A 89 -0.18 -16.78 -4.67
C ARG A 89 1.27 -17.00 -4.26
N LYS A 90 2.16 -17.15 -5.23
CA LYS A 90 3.58 -17.40 -4.96
C LYS A 90 4.26 -16.18 -4.30
N PRO A 91 5.24 -16.38 -3.40
CA PRO A 91 5.86 -15.29 -2.63
C PRO A 91 6.40 -14.14 -3.48
N TRP A 92 7.05 -14.45 -4.60
CA TRP A 92 7.61 -13.43 -5.50
C TRP A 92 6.54 -12.59 -6.21
N ILE A 93 5.27 -13.01 -6.25
CA ILE A 93 4.17 -12.25 -6.88
C ILE A 93 3.67 -11.13 -5.95
N ALA A 94 3.94 -11.20 -4.65
CA ALA A 94 3.57 -10.14 -3.72
C ALA A 94 4.40 -8.87 -3.99
N VAL A 95 3.76 -7.70 -4.00
CA VAL A 95 4.45 -6.41 -4.19
C VAL A 95 5.27 -6.05 -2.95
N GLY A 96 4.72 -6.25 -1.74
CA GLY A 96 5.42 -5.98 -0.48
C GLY A 96 6.69 -6.81 -0.25
N MET A 97 7.67 -6.25 0.45
CA MET A 97 8.99 -6.86 0.66
C MET A 97 9.02 -8.01 1.68
N ARG A 98 7.90 -8.25 2.37
CA ARG A 98 7.78 -9.30 3.38
C ARG A 98 8.12 -10.68 2.84
N ASN A 99 8.99 -11.38 3.56
CA ASN A 99 9.25 -12.78 3.31
C ASN A 99 8.01 -13.59 3.71
N VAL A 100 7.44 -14.32 2.75
CA VAL A 100 6.24 -15.14 2.93
C VAL A 100 6.63 -16.48 3.58
N ASP A 101 7.36 -16.41 4.69
CA ASP A 101 8.05 -17.56 5.31
C ASP A 101 7.08 -18.59 5.89
N TYR A 102 5.83 -18.19 6.17
CA TYR A 102 4.77 -19.11 6.56
C TYR A 102 4.47 -20.19 5.51
N LYS A 103 4.72 -19.93 4.22
CA LYS A 103 4.56 -20.91 3.15
C LYS A 103 5.67 -21.97 3.09
N ARG A 104 6.69 -21.85 3.94
CA ARG A 104 7.75 -22.86 4.03
C ARG A 104 7.36 -24.02 4.94
N ALA A 105 6.43 -23.80 5.86
CA ALA A 105 5.83 -24.84 6.69
C ALA A 105 4.65 -25.50 5.95
N ARG A 106 4.13 -26.61 6.47
CA ARG A 106 2.94 -27.29 5.94
C ARG A 106 1.74 -26.34 5.85
N HIS A 107 1.13 -26.25 4.66
CA HIS A 107 0.02 -25.34 4.37
C HIS A 107 -0.85 -25.84 3.21
N PHE A 108 -2.11 -25.41 3.19
CA PHE A 108 -3.08 -25.76 2.16
C PHE A 108 -3.33 -24.59 1.22
N GLU A 109 -2.89 -24.71 -0.04
CA GLU A 109 -3.08 -23.67 -1.05
C GLU A 109 -4.48 -23.73 -1.70
N VAL A 110 -5.14 -22.58 -1.72
CA VAL A 110 -6.37 -22.32 -2.49
C VAL A 110 -6.08 -21.29 -3.56
N ASP A 111 -6.30 -21.64 -4.83
CA ASP A 111 -5.99 -20.75 -5.95
C ASP A 111 -7.11 -19.72 -6.17
N LEU A 112 -6.72 -18.45 -6.18
CA LEU A 112 -7.59 -17.31 -6.51
C LEU A 112 -7.12 -16.61 -7.80
N GLY A 113 -6.20 -17.22 -8.56
CA GLY A 113 -5.56 -16.61 -9.74
C GLY A 113 -6.52 -16.20 -10.85
N GLU A 114 -7.71 -16.81 -10.92
CA GLU A 114 -8.74 -16.52 -11.92
C GLU A 114 -9.61 -15.29 -11.57
N PHE A 115 -9.55 -14.78 -10.33
CA PHE A 115 -10.38 -13.69 -9.83
C PHE A 115 -9.84 -12.29 -10.23
N ARG A 116 -9.83 -11.98 -11.53
CA ARG A 116 -9.21 -10.79 -12.15
C ARG A 116 -10.17 -9.89 -12.94
N ASN A 117 -11.47 -10.11 -12.82
CA ASN A 117 -12.48 -9.46 -13.63
C ASN A 117 -13.11 -8.27 -12.90
N ILE A 118 -13.32 -7.20 -13.66
CA ILE A 118 -14.33 -6.19 -13.30
C ILE A 118 -15.68 -6.82 -13.59
N LEU A 119 -16.52 -7.03 -12.58
CA LEU A 119 -17.80 -7.74 -12.73
C LEU A 119 -18.91 -6.79 -13.18
N GLU A 120 -18.92 -5.55 -12.69
CA GLU A 120 -19.88 -4.52 -13.06
C GLU A 120 -19.32 -3.12 -12.79
N ILE A 121 -19.67 -2.12 -13.63
CA ILE A 121 -19.53 -0.69 -13.33
C ILE A 121 -20.93 -0.07 -13.41
N ASN A 122 -21.54 0.18 -12.25
CA ASN A 122 -22.89 0.70 -12.15
C ASN A 122 -22.85 2.24 -11.98
N LYS A 123 -23.23 2.97 -13.02
CA LYS A 123 -23.19 4.46 -13.04
C LYS A 123 -24.32 5.11 -12.25
N GLU A 124 -25.41 4.40 -12.02
CA GLU A 124 -26.57 4.91 -11.26
C GLU A 124 -26.32 4.79 -9.77
N LYS A 125 -25.86 3.61 -9.33
CA LYS A 125 -25.49 3.34 -7.93
C LYS A 125 -24.13 3.92 -7.56
N MET A 126 -23.31 4.30 -8.54
CA MET A 126 -21.92 4.72 -8.36
C MET A 126 -21.09 3.65 -7.64
N ILE A 127 -21.18 2.41 -8.10
CA ILE A 127 -20.47 1.24 -7.55
C ILE A 127 -19.74 0.48 -8.65
N ALA A 128 -18.50 0.09 -8.40
CA ALA A 128 -17.81 -0.94 -9.16
C ALA A 128 -17.76 -2.24 -8.36
N ARG A 129 -18.32 -3.32 -8.92
CA ARG A 129 -18.18 -4.66 -8.36
C ARG A 129 -17.02 -5.35 -9.07
N VAL A 130 -16.00 -5.76 -8.32
CA VAL A 130 -14.72 -6.23 -8.85
C VAL A 130 -14.20 -7.45 -8.08
N GLU A 131 -13.44 -8.28 -8.77
CA GLU A 131 -12.70 -9.39 -8.15
C GLU A 131 -11.39 -8.92 -7.49
N PRO A 132 -10.89 -9.63 -6.46
CA PRO A 132 -9.75 -9.21 -5.63
C PRO A 132 -8.43 -8.99 -6.36
N LEU A 133 -8.19 -9.62 -7.52
CA LEU A 133 -6.95 -9.44 -8.28
C LEU A 133 -7.07 -8.39 -9.40
N VAL A 134 -8.22 -7.70 -9.52
CA VAL A 134 -8.29 -6.47 -10.33
C VAL A 134 -7.29 -5.47 -9.76
N ASN A 135 -6.47 -4.90 -10.64
CA ASN A 135 -5.42 -3.95 -10.26
C ASN A 135 -5.80 -2.50 -10.58
N MET A 136 -5.07 -1.54 -10.00
CA MET A 136 -5.35 -0.10 -10.16
C MET A 136 -5.20 0.34 -11.62
N GLY A 137 -4.25 -0.23 -12.36
CA GLY A 137 -4.05 0.04 -13.78
C GLY A 137 -5.25 -0.37 -14.65
N GLN A 138 -5.87 -1.51 -14.34
CA GLN A 138 -7.04 -2.08 -15.00
C GLN A 138 -8.31 -1.29 -14.69
N ILE A 139 -8.62 -1.07 -13.40
CA ILE A 139 -9.87 -0.38 -13.01
C ILE A 139 -9.90 1.08 -13.48
N SER A 140 -8.77 1.79 -13.41
CA SER A 140 -8.67 3.18 -13.88
C SER A 140 -8.77 3.29 -15.41
N ARG A 141 -8.24 2.30 -16.16
CA ARG A 141 -8.40 2.25 -17.62
C ARG A 141 -9.86 2.09 -18.03
N ALA A 142 -10.64 1.31 -17.27
CA ALA A 142 -12.07 1.13 -17.53
C ALA A 142 -12.92 2.35 -17.08
N THR A 143 -12.61 2.95 -15.91
CA THR A 143 -13.47 3.96 -15.28
C THR A 143 -13.17 5.39 -15.71
N VAL A 144 -11.90 5.78 -15.87
CA VAL A 144 -11.53 7.18 -16.18
C VAL A 144 -12.13 7.70 -17.49
N PRO A 145 -12.19 6.92 -18.59
CA PRO A 145 -12.87 7.36 -19.82
C PRO A 145 -14.37 7.63 -19.64
N MET A 146 -14.97 7.13 -18.57
CA MET A 146 -16.37 7.37 -18.22
C MET A 146 -16.54 8.59 -17.30
N ASN A 147 -15.47 9.34 -17.02
CA ASN A 147 -15.41 10.39 -16.00
C ASN A 147 -15.77 9.86 -14.59
N LEU A 148 -15.37 8.61 -14.33
CA LEU A 148 -15.52 7.94 -13.04
C LEU A 148 -14.16 7.46 -12.54
N SER A 149 -14.05 7.29 -11.22
CA SER A 149 -12.89 6.66 -10.59
C SER A 149 -13.32 6.00 -9.29
N LEU A 150 -12.51 5.08 -8.75
CA LEU A 150 -12.63 4.72 -7.34
C LEU A 150 -12.37 5.96 -6.49
N ALA A 151 -13.01 6.06 -5.32
CA ALA A 151 -12.80 7.19 -4.41
C ALA A 151 -11.35 7.32 -3.94
N VAL A 152 -10.67 6.18 -3.74
CA VAL A 152 -9.23 6.09 -3.45
C VAL A 152 -8.60 5.19 -4.51
N VAL A 153 -7.58 5.69 -5.21
CA VAL A 153 -6.84 4.96 -6.25
C VAL A 153 -5.38 4.97 -5.86
N ALA A 154 -4.83 3.82 -5.47
CA ALA A 154 -3.40 3.70 -5.22
C ALA A 154 -2.60 3.90 -6.51
N GLU A 155 -1.42 4.47 -6.35
CA GLU A 155 -0.56 5.11 -7.34
C GLU A 155 0.31 4.18 -8.18
N LEU A 156 0.38 2.90 -7.81
CA LEU A 156 1.08 1.85 -8.56
C LEU A 156 0.09 0.93 -9.29
N ASP A 157 0.26 0.79 -10.61
CA ASP A 157 -0.68 0.03 -11.48
C ASP A 157 -0.91 -1.41 -10.98
N ASP A 158 0.13 -2.08 -10.48
CA ASP A 158 0.14 -3.50 -10.10
C ASP A 158 -0.52 -3.78 -8.72
N LEU A 159 -0.93 -2.76 -7.97
CA LEU A 159 -1.63 -2.93 -6.69
C LEU A 159 -3.04 -3.45 -6.93
N THR A 160 -3.41 -4.50 -6.20
CA THR A 160 -4.68 -5.23 -6.38
C THR A 160 -5.70 -4.84 -5.31
N VAL A 161 -6.98 -4.77 -5.68
CA VAL A 161 -8.12 -4.49 -4.79
C VAL A 161 -8.05 -5.28 -3.48
N GLY A 162 -7.86 -6.60 -3.56
CA GLY A 162 -7.83 -7.45 -2.38
C GLY A 162 -6.61 -7.19 -1.47
N GLY A 163 -5.52 -6.69 -2.03
CA GLY A 163 -4.34 -6.28 -1.26
C GLY A 163 -4.60 -4.98 -0.48
N LEU A 164 -5.23 -4.00 -1.12
CA LEU A 164 -5.58 -2.72 -0.51
C LEU A 164 -6.65 -2.87 0.58
N ILE A 165 -7.60 -3.78 0.40
CA ILE A 165 -8.60 -4.13 1.42
C ILE A 165 -7.96 -4.84 2.61
N ASN A 166 -7.27 -5.95 2.36
CA ASN A 166 -6.80 -6.82 3.45
C ASN A 166 -5.56 -6.31 4.16
N GLY A 167 -4.76 -5.45 3.52
CA GLY A 167 -3.52 -4.94 4.09
C GLY A 167 -3.64 -3.50 4.50
N TYR A 168 -3.50 -2.62 3.52
CA TYR A 168 -3.53 -1.19 3.68
C TYR A 168 -3.58 -0.56 2.29
N GLY A 169 -4.28 0.55 2.15
CA GLY A 169 -4.38 1.28 0.89
C GLY A 169 -4.84 2.70 1.11
N ILE A 170 -4.05 3.65 0.62
CA ILE A 170 -4.35 5.08 0.59
C ILE A 170 -3.85 5.66 -0.72
N GLU A 171 -4.21 6.90 -1.00
CA GLU A 171 -3.51 7.78 -1.94
C GLU A 171 -3.96 9.24 -1.66
N GLY A 172 -3.55 10.22 -2.46
CA GLY A 172 -3.79 11.63 -2.16
C GLY A 172 -5.25 12.08 -1.94
N SER A 173 -6.27 11.29 -2.31
CA SER A 173 -7.68 11.57 -1.98
C SER A 173 -8.14 11.01 -0.62
N SER A 174 -7.28 10.25 0.07
CA SER A 174 -7.59 9.61 1.35
C SER A 174 -7.83 10.59 2.50
N HIS A 175 -7.34 11.82 2.40
CA HIS A 175 -7.69 12.89 3.36
C HIS A 175 -9.18 13.29 3.28
N ILE A 176 -9.87 12.97 2.18
CA ILE A 176 -11.33 13.14 2.04
C ILE A 176 -12.04 11.84 2.39
N TYR A 177 -11.60 10.73 1.78
CA TYR A 177 -12.35 9.47 1.75
C TYR A 177 -11.91 8.41 2.76
N GLY A 178 -10.80 8.64 3.47
CA GLY A 178 -10.17 7.67 4.37
C GLY A 178 -9.36 6.62 3.62
N LEU A 179 -9.30 5.42 4.19
CA LEU A 179 -8.59 4.29 3.60
C LEU A 179 -9.37 3.70 2.44
N PHE A 180 -8.69 2.97 1.56
CA PHE A 180 -9.33 2.25 0.46
C PHE A 180 -10.49 1.36 0.95
N ALA A 181 -10.29 0.67 2.07
CA ALA A 181 -11.29 -0.18 2.70
C ALA A 181 -12.54 0.59 3.21
N ASP A 182 -12.39 1.86 3.58
CA ASP A 182 -13.53 2.70 4.01
C ASP A 182 -14.48 3.01 2.85
N THR A 183 -13.99 2.93 1.60
CA THR A 183 -14.77 3.16 0.37
C THR A 183 -15.52 1.93 -0.13
N VAL A 184 -15.35 0.78 0.53
CA VAL A 184 -16.03 -0.46 0.17
C VAL A 184 -17.42 -0.49 0.80
N GLU A 185 -18.42 -0.95 0.05
CA GLU A 185 -19.80 -1.08 0.51
C GLU A 185 -20.16 -2.54 0.88
N ALA A 186 -19.53 -3.51 0.21
CA ALA A 186 -19.75 -4.92 0.50
C ALA A 186 -18.52 -5.78 0.17
N TYR A 187 -18.35 -6.84 0.95
CA TYR A 187 -17.40 -7.92 0.68
C TYR A 187 -18.13 -9.23 0.42
N GLU A 188 -17.69 -9.99 -0.57
CA GLU A 188 -18.05 -11.40 -0.72
C GLU A 188 -16.87 -12.26 -0.27
N ILE A 189 -17.10 -13.05 0.77
CA ILE A 189 -16.06 -13.83 1.45
C ILE A 189 -16.47 -15.31 1.47
N VAL A 190 -15.55 -16.19 1.09
CA VAL A 190 -15.66 -17.63 1.38
C VAL A 190 -15.05 -17.89 2.76
N LEU A 191 -15.89 -18.25 3.73
CA LEU A 191 -15.51 -18.53 5.12
C LEU A 191 -14.81 -19.89 5.26
N ALA A 192 -14.26 -20.17 6.44
CA ALA A 192 -13.55 -21.42 6.74
C ALA A 192 -14.40 -22.68 6.47
N GLY A 193 -15.71 -22.64 6.77
CA GLY A 193 -16.65 -23.74 6.49
C GLY A 193 -17.00 -23.92 5.01
N GLY A 194 -16.54 -23.00 4.15
CA GLY A 194 -16.88 -22.98 2.73
C GLY A 194 -18.25 -22.35 2.43
N GLU A 195 -18.86 -21.62 3.38
CA GLU A 195 -19.99 -20.74 3.08
C GLU A 195 -19.50 -19.48 2.34
N LEU A 196 -20.24 -19.08 1.30
CA LEU A 196 -20.10 -17.76 0.69
C LEU A 196 -21.03 -16.80 1.42
N VAL A 197 -20.48 -15.71 1.97
CA VAL A 197 -21.25 -14.68 2.66
C VAL A 197 -21.01 -13.31 2.02
N ARG A 198 -22.05 -12.46 2.05
CA ARG A 198 -21.94 -11.05 1.69
C ARG A 198 -21.98 -10.21 2.97
N ALA A 199 -20.87 -9.57 3.31
CA ALA A 199 -20.76 -8.70 4.49
C ALA A 199 -20.97 -7.24 4.11
N THR A 200 -21.86 -6.55 4.84
CA THR A 200 -22.10 -5.10 4.74
C THR A 200 -22.12 -4.47 6.13
N ARG A 201 -22.07 -3.14 6.21
CA ARG A 201 -22.08 -2.40 7.49
C ARG A 201 -23.30 -2.71 8.37
N ASP A 202 -24.41 -3.11 7.77
CA ASP A 202 -25.76 -3.09 8.36
C ASP A 202 -26.46 -4.46 8.37
N ASN A 203 -25.78 -5.55 7.99
CA ASN A 203 -26.34 -6.89 8.00
C ASN A 203 -25.74 -7.78 9.11
N GLN A 204 -26.17 -9.04 9.16
CA GLN A 204 -25.74 -10.02 10.17
C GLN A 204 -24.22 -10.34 10.17
N TYR A 205 -23.47 -9.88 9.16
CA TYR A 205 -22.02 -10.02 9.02
C TYR A 205 -21.30 -8.67 9.17
N SER A 206 -21.93 -7.69 9.84
CA SER A 206 -21.35 -6.36 10.09
C SER A 206 -20.02 -6.44 10.84
N ASP A 207 -19.93 -7.31 11.84
CA ASP A 207 -18.67 -7.60 12.55
C ASP A 207 -17.55 -8.04 11.59
N LEU A 208 -17.84 -8.95 10.65
CA LEU A 208 -16.90 -9.39 9.62
C LEU A 208 -16.52 -8.24 8.68
N PHE A 209 -17.49 -7.40 8.30
CA PHE A 209 -17.23 -6.23 7.45
C PHE A 209 -16.18 -5.31 8.08
N TYR A 210 -16.30 -5.01 9.38
CA TYR A 210 -15.33 -4.18 10.11
C TYR A 210 -14.03 -4.91 10.47
N ALA A 211 -14.01 -6.24 10.50
CA ALA A 211 -12.83 -7.05 10.82
C ALA A 211 -11.95 -7.41 9.60
N ILE A 212 -12.50 -7.37 8.38
CA ILE A 212 -11.76 -7.72 7.14
C ILE A 212 -10.59 -6.76 6.85
N PRO A 213 -10.74 -5.43 6.96
CA PRO A 213 -9.61 -4.52 6.81
C PRO A 213 -8.48 -4.89 7.76
N TRP A 214 -7.23 -4.88 7.28
CA TRP A 214 -6.05 -5.28 8.07
C TRP A 214 -6.07 -6.75 8.53
N SER A 215 -6.95 -7.60 8.01
CA SER A 215 -6.95 -9.04 8.36
C SER A 215 -5.89 -9.83 7.59
N GLN A 216 -5.24 -9.27 6.57
CA GLN A 216 -4.40 -9.98 5.60
C GLN A 216 -5.11 -11.20 4.95
N GLY A 217 -6.44 -11.22 4.86
CA GLY A 217 -7.20 -12.35 4.32
C GLY A 217 -7.09 -13.60 5.19
N THR A 218 -7.08 -13.42 6.53
CA THR A 218 -7.00 -14.51 7.51
C THR A 218 -8.33 -14.84 8.19
N LEU A 219 -9.39 -14.10 7.87
CA LEU A 219 -10.76 -14.39 8.31
C LEU A 219 -11.57 -15.16 7.25
N GLY A 220 -11.09 -15.17 6.01
CA GLY A 220 -11.73 -15.83 4.88
C GLY A 220 -11.09 -15.43 3.55
N LEU A 221 -11.56 -16.03 2.46
CA LEU A 221 -11.08 -15.75 1.11
C LEU A 221 -12.00 -14.71 0.44
N LEU A 222 -11.51 -13.49 0.27
CA LEU A 222 -12.20 -12.44 -0.49
C LEU A 222 -12.30 -12.85 -1.96
N VAL A 223 -13.51 -12.87 -2.52
CA VAL A 223 -13.78 -13.26 -3.92
C VAL A 223 -14.40 -12.13 -4.74
N ALA A 224 -15.09 -11.17 -4.13
CA ALA A 224 -15.52 -9.94 -4.77
C ALA A 224 -15.67 -8.79 -3.75
N ALA A 225 -15.62 -7.55 -4.24
CA ALA A 225 -15.89 -6.35 -3.47
C ALA A 225 -16.72 -5.35 -4.28
N GLU A 226 -17.63 -4.64 -3.62
CA GLU A 226 -18.39 -3.52 -4.19
C GLU A 226 -17.79 -2.21 -3.67
N ILE A 227 -17.24 -1.39 -4.57
CA ILE A 227 -16.42 -0.22 -4.20
C ILE A 227 -17.06 1.06 -4.74
N ARG A 228 -17.11 2.10 -3.91
CA ARG A 228 -17.68 3.41 -4.27
C ARG A 228 -16.91 4.08 -5.39
N LEU A 229 -17.66 4.56 -6.38
CA LEU A 229 -17.17 5.41 -7.46
C LEU A 229 -17.45 6.88 -7.14
N ILE A 230 -16.58 7.75 -7.66
CA ILE A 230 -16.75 9.20 -7.67
C ILE A 230 -16.74 9.73 -9.09
N LYS A 231 -17.37 10.89 -9.29
CA LYS A 231 -17.24 11.64 -10.54
C LYS A 231 -15.91 12.36 -10.55
N ILE A 232 -15.23 12.31 -11.68
CA ILE A 232 -13.94 12.96 -11.89
C ILE A 232 -13.97 13.79 -13.18
N LYS A 233 -12.92 14.57 -13.42
CA LYS A 233 -12.71 15.25 -14.71
C LYS A 233 -11.47 14.72 -15.41
N GLU A 234 -11.28 15.12 -16.66
CA GLU A 234 -10.26 14.58 -17.56
C GLU A 234 -8.83 14.94 -17.16
N TYR A 235 -8.65 16.04 -16.42
CA TYR A 235 -7.35 16.51 -15.95
C TYR A 235 -7.32 16.73 -14.43
N MET A 236 -6.14 16.55 -13.85
CA MET A 236 -5.76 17.03 -12.55
C MET A 236 -5.00 18.35 -12.70
N ARG A 237 -5.56 19.45 -12.20
CA ARG A 237 -4.85 20.71 -12.01
C ARG A 237 -4.01 20.59 -10.74
N LEU A 238 -2.71 20.43 -10.91
CA LEU A 238 -1.76 20.19 -9.83
C LEU A 238 -0.93 21.45 -9.55
N THR A 239 -0.89 21.86 -8.28
CA THR A 239 -0.07 22.98 -7.81
C THR A 239 1.11 22.43 -7.02
N TYR A 240 2.33 22.79 -7.40
CA TYR A 240 3.56 22.44 -6.70
C TYR A 240 4.01 23.61 -5.82
N ILE A 241 4.08 23.41 -4.52
CA ILE A 241 4.36 24.43 -3.50
C ILE A 241 5.69 24.08 -2.83
N PRO A 242 6.80 24.77 -3.16
CA PRO A 242 8.06 24.55 -2.47
C PRO A 242 8.01 25.11 -1.05
N VAL A 243 8.49 24.33 -0.09
CA VAL A 243 8.60 24.72 1.33
C VAL A 243 10.06 24.59 1.74
N LYS A 244 10.59 25.60 2.41
CA LYS A 244 11.96 25.63 2.96
C LYS A 244 11.91 26.01 4.43
N GLY A 245 12.68 25.33 5.26
CA GLY A 245 12.70 25.52 6.72
C GLY A 245 13.36 24.34 7.40
N ASP A 246 13.16 24.15 8.69
CA ASP A 246 13.48 22.87 9.34
C ASP A 246 12.35 21.84 9.11
N LEU A 247 12.53 20.61 9.60
CA LEU A 247 11.56 19.52 9.42
C LEU A 247 10.17 19.83 10.00
N GLN A 248 10.09 20.62 11.07
CA GLN A 248 8.84 21.09 11.65
C GLN A 248 8.14 22.10 10.72
N ALA A 249 8.88 23.04 10.14
CA ALA A 249 8.36 23.95 9.14
C ALA A 249 7.89 23.22 7.86
N LEU A 250 8.60 22.16 7.44
CA LEU A 250 8.16 21.32 6.32
C LEU A 250 6.85 20.60 6.65
N ALA A 251 6.71 20.03 7.86
CA ALA A 251 5.47 19.42 8.33
C ALA A 251 4.32 20.43 8.40
N GLN A 252 4.56 21.63 8.93
CA GLN A 252 3.53 22.66 8.98
C GLN A 252 3.11 23.12 7.57
N GLY A 253 4.07 23.29 6.65
CA GLY A 253 3.77 23.63 5.25
C GLY A 253 2.98 22.53 4.54
N TYR A 254 3.22 21.27 4.88
CA TYR A 254 2.40 20.14 4.44
C TYR A 254 0.98 20.23 4.98
N ILE A 255 0.80 20.39 6.29
CA ILE A 255 -0.51 20.52 6.95
C ILE A 255 -1.31 21.70 6.35
N ASP A 256 -0.68 22.87 6.25
CA ASP A 256 -1.31 24.10 5.77
C ASP A 256 -1.72 24.03 4.29
N SER A 257 -1.18 23.06 3.52
CA SER A 257 -1.53 22.89 2.11
C SER A 257 -2.94 22.30 1.90
N PHE A 258 -3.50 21.60 2.89
CA PHE A 258 -4.79 20.91 2.73
C PHE A 258 -5.74 20.98 3.92
N ALA A 259 -5.26 21.36 5.10
CA ALA A 259 -6.07 21.53 6.30
C ALA A 259 -6.19 23.03 6.64
N PRO A 260 -7.13 23.77 6.03
CA PRO A 260 -7.23 25.22 6.21
C PRO A 260 -7.56 25.59 7.67
N LYS A 261 -6.81 26.54 8.25
CA LYS A 261 -6.96 26.97 9.65
C LYS A 261 -8.29 27.65 9.97
N ASP A 262 -8.93 28.23 8.97
CA ASP A 262 -10.25 28.86 9.08
C ASP A 262 -11.41 27.85 8.88
N GLY A 263 -11.11 26.57 8.65
CA GLY A 263 -12.10 25.52 8.46
C GLY A 263 -12.87 25.60 7.14
N ASP A 264 -12.45 26.46 6.19
CA ASP A 264 -13.14 26.62 4.91
C ASP A 264 -12.95 25.38 4.02
N LYS A 265 -13.98 24.53 4.00
CA LYS A 265 -14.00 23.29 3.22
C LYS A 265 -13.79 23.51 1.71
N SER A 266 -14.05 24.71 1.18
CA SER A 266 -13.84 25.00 -0.25
C SER A 266 -12.36 25.09 -0.64
N LYS A 267 -11.47 25.22 0.34
CA LYS A 267 -10.01 25.26 0.16
C LYS A 267 -9.36 23.88 0.22
N ILE A 268 -10.11 22.84 0.58
CA ILE A 268 -9.62 21.47 0.65
C ILE A 268 -9.46 20.94 -0.79
N PRO A 269 -8.27 20.54 -1.22
CA PRO A 269 -8.03 20.03 -2.57
C PRO A 269 -8.60 18.62 -2.75
N ASP A 270 -8.80 18.17 -4.00
CA ASP A 270 -9.23 16.79 -4.27
C ASP A 270 -8.12 15.77 -3.96
N PHE A 271 -6.85 16.19 -4.07
CA PHE A 271 -5.66 15.36 -3.84
C PHE A 271 -4.57 16.13 -3.09
N VAL A 272 -3.82 15.41 -2.25
CA VAL A 272 -2.68 15.94 -1.48
C VAL A 272 -1.54 14.93 -1.48
N GLU A 273 -0.33 15.42 -1.73
CA GLU A 273 0.90 14.66 -1.55
C GLU A 273 2.03 15.61 -1.12
N GLY A 274 2.90 15.17 -0.23
CA GLY A 274 4.16 15.86 0.09
C GLY A 274 5.38 15.02 -0.28
N MET A 275 6.45 15.70 -0.69
CA MET A 275 7.76 15.10 -0.85
C MET A 275 8.80 15.92 -0.11
N VAL A 276 9.47 15.32 0.87
CA VAL A 276 10.60 15.93 1.57
C VAL A 276 11.90 15.40 0.96
N TYR A 277 12.72 16.27 0.39
CA TYR A 277 13.91 15.86 -0.37
C TYR A 277 15.20 15.87 0.46
N ASN A 278 15.23 16.66 1.52
CA ASN A 278 16.32 16.79 2.47
C ASN A 278 15.77 17.41 3.77
N PRO A 279 16.58 17.55 4.84
CA PRO A 279 16.11 18.10 6.12
C PRO A 279 15.57 19.53 6.06
N THR A 280 15.77 20.24 4.94
CA THR A 280 15.45 21.65 4.80
C THR A 280 14.52 22.03 3.65
N GLU A 281 14.22 21.09 2.76
CA GLU A 281 13.47 21.37 1.53
C GLU A 281 12.46 20.27 1.22
N GLY A 282 11.22 20.68 0.96
CA GLY A 282 10.13 19.82 0.52
C GLY A 282 9.25 20.49 -0.53
N VAL A 283 8.44 19.69 -1.21
CA VAL A 283 7.44 20.17 -2.17
C VAL A 283 6.10 19.55 -1.81
N MET A 284 5.11 20.41 -1.55
CA MET A 284 3.73 20.01 -1.30
C MET A 284 2.95 20.12 -2.60
N MET A 285 2.11 19.15 -2.89
CA MET A 285 1.38 19.03 -4.14
C MET A 285 -0.09 18.88 -3.83
N VAL A 286 -0.89 19.82 -4.35
CA VAL A 286 -2.33 19.83 -4.18
C VAL A 286 -3.03 19.80 -5.53
N GLY A 287 -3.96 18.87 -5.70
CA GLY A 287 -4.64 18.58 -6.94
C GLY A 287 -6.12 18.94 -6.89
N THR A 288 -6.65 19.46 -7.99
CA THR A 288 -8.10 19.67 -8.19
C THR A 288 -8.52 19.18 -9.56
N TYR A 289 -9.70 18.56 -9.68
CA TYR A 289 -10.18 18.09 -10.97
C TYR A 289 -10.55 19.26 -11.90
N ALA A 290 -9.95 19.27 -13.08
CA ALA A 290 -10.14 20.26 -14.13
C ALA A 290 -10.70 19.63 -15.41
N SER A 291 -11.59 20.38 -16.07
CA SER A 291 -12.15 19.97 -17.36
C SER A 291 -11.11 20.05 -18.47
N LYS A 292 -11.34 19.33 -19.57
CA LYS A 292 -10.54 19.45 -20.79
C LYS A 292 -10.55 20.88 -21.36
N GLU A 293 -11.67 21.58 -21.26
CA GLU A 293 -11.82 22.97 -21.73
C GLU A 293 -10.92 23.90 -20.92
N GLU A 294 -10.92 23.75 -19.59
CA GLU A 294 -10.05 24.50 -18.69
C GLU A 294 -8.57 24.23 -18.97
N ALA A 295 -8.17 22.95 -19.03
CA ALA A 295 -6.78 22.57 -19.27
C ALA A 295 -6.21 23.14 -20.58
N LYS A 296 -7.07 23.30 -21.61
CA LYS A 296 -6.70 23.84 -22.93
C LYS A 296 -6.77 25.36 -23.05
N LYS A 297 -7.19 26.11 -22.01
CA LYS A 297 -7.19 27.57 -22.05
C LYS A 297 -5.77 28.11 -22.28
N LYS A 298 -5.67 29.20 -23.07
CA LYS A 298 -4.39 29.87 -23.37
C LYS A 298 -3.68 30.26 -22.07
N GLY A 299 -2.42 29.85 -21.92
CA GLY A 299 -1.60 30.11 -20.73
C GLY A 299 -1.49 28.92 -19.77
N ASN A 300 -2.44 27.98 -19.81
CA ASN A 300 -2.34 26.73 -19.04
C ASN A 300 -1.33 25.76 -19.68
N LYS A 301 -0.61 25.01 -18.85
CA LYS A 301 0.40 24.04 -19.29
C LYS A 301 -0.10 22.62 -19.04
N ILE A 302 -0.26 21.86 -20.12
CA ILE A 302 -0.57 20.43 -20.03
C ILE A 302 0.72 19.64 -19.92
N ASN A 303 0.84 18.80 -18.89
CA ASN A 303 1.98 17.92 -18.69
C ASN A 303 1.54 16.45 -18.75
N ASN A 304 1.77 15.80 -19.90
CA ASN A 304 1.59 14.34 -20.03
C ASN A 304 2.74 13.58 -19.35
N VAL A 305 2.71 13.43 -18.02
CA VAL A 305 3.76 12.74 -17.24
C VAL A 305 3.92 11.27 -17.63
N GLY A 306 2.90 10.69 -18.28
CA GLY A 306 2.90 9.34 -18.80
C GLY A 306 3.86 9.09 -19.97
N TRP A 307 4.47 10.12 -20.57
CA TRP A 307 5.47 9.93 -21.62
C TRP A 307 6.78 9.35 -21.07
N TRP A 308 7.23 8.22 -21.62
CA TRP A 308 8.34 7.43 -21.06
C TRP A 308 9.71 8.13 -21.03
N PHE A 309 9.92 9.12 -21.89
CA PHE A 309 11.17 9.87 -21.95
C PHE A 309 11.25 11.04 -20.96
N LYS A 310 10.14 11.41 -20.31
CA LYS A 310 10.10 12.54 -19.37
C LYS A 310 10.78 12.21 -18.04
N PRO A 311 11.21 13.26 -17.30
CA PRO A 311 10.99 13.42 -15.88
C PRO A 311 10.45 12.23 -15.11
N TRP A 312 11.19 11.56 -14.23
CA TRP A 312 10.47 10.83 -13.17
C TRP A 312 9.69 11.85 -12.33
N PHE A 313 8.47 11.51 -11.90
CA PHE A 313 7.55 12.50 -11.33
C PHE A 313 8.15 13.24 -10.14
N TYR A 314 8.77 12.52 -9.20
CA TYR A 314 9.42 13.13 -8.04
C TYR A 314 10.58 14.07 -8.42
N GLN A 315 11.30 13.82 -9.51
CA GLN A 315 12.37 14.72 -9.99
C GLN A 315 11.78 15.98 -10.64
N HIS A 316 10.65 15.84 -11.35
CA HIS A 316 9.94 16.97 -11.93
C HIS A 316 9.35 17.88 -10.85
N ALA A 317 8.70 17.28 -9.84
CA ALA A 317 8.18 17.97 -8.66
C ALA A 317 9.28 18.77 -7.94
N GLN A 318 10.47 18.16 -7.78
CA GLN A 318 11.62 18.80 -7.14
C GLN A 318 12.05 20.11 -7.82
N THR A 319 11.74 20.29 -9.11
CA THR A 319 12.08 21.54 -9.82
C THR A 319 11.36 22.77 -9.26
N ALA A 320 10.27 22.59 -8.49
CA ALA A 320 9.60 23.67 -7.76
C ALA A 320 10.55 24.39 -6.78
N LEU A 321 11.51 23.67 -6.17
CA LEU A 321 12.48 24.25 -5.23
C LEU A 321 13.38 25.32 -5.89
N LYS A 322 13.54 25.27 -7.21
CA LYS A 322 14.30 26.25 -8.01
C LYS A 322 13.40 27.24 -8.74
N LYS A 323 12.26 26.80 -9.25
CA LYS A 323 11.34 27.61 -10.07
C LYS A 323 10.37 28.47 -9.25
N GLY A 324 10.20 28.17 -7.96
CA GLY A 324 9.07 28.66 -7.19
C GLY A 324 7.81 27.84 -7.46
N GLN A 325 6.70 28.27 -6.85
CA GLN A 325 5.40 27.64 -7.03
C GLN A 325 4.94 27.67 -8.49
N PHE A 326 4.41 26.57 -9.01
CA PHE A 326 3.83 26.52 -10.35
C PHE A 326 2.65 25.55 -10.43
N VAL A 327 1.87 25.70 -11.51
CA VAL A 327 0.66 24.91 -11.78
C VAL A 327 0.77 24.27 -13.16
N GLU A 328 0.29 23.02 -13.27
CA GLU A 328 0.10 22.33 -14.54
C GLU A 328 -1.14 21.42 -14.52
N TYR A 329 -1.52 20.95 -15.70
CA TYR A 329 -2.68 20.07 -15.90
C TYR A 329 -2.19 18.72 -16.41
N ILE A 330 -2.40 17.68 -15.63
CA ILE A 330 -1.96 16.31 -15.94
C ILE A 330 -3.20 15.50 -16.29
N PRO A 331 -3.23 14.70 -17.38
CA PRO A 331 -4.34 13.79 -17.62
C PRO A 331 -4.61 12.92 -16.39
N THR A 332 -5.85 12.84 -15.91
CA THR A 332 -6.18 12.28 -14.59
C THR A 332 -5.63 10.87 -14.39
N ARG A 333 -5.74 10.00 -15.41
CA ARG A 333 -5.18 8.64 -15.33
C ARG A 333 -3.65 8.65 -15.20
N GLU A 334 -2.96 9.55 -15.88
CA GLU A 334 -1.49 9.64 -15.76
C GLU A 334 -1.08 10.18 -14.38
N TYR A 335 -1.89 11.06 -13.79
CA TYR A 335 -1.65 11.54 -12.43
C TYR A 335 -1.83 10.43 -11.38
N TYR A 336 -2.86 9.60 -11.51
CA TYR A 336 -3.01 8.44 -10.61
C TYR A 336 -1.77 7.56 -10.62
N HIS A 337 -1.24 7.24 -11.81
CA HIS A 337 -0.13 6.29 -11.96
C HIS A 337 1.26 6.92 -12.04
N ARG A 338 1.40 8.15 -11.51
CA ARG A 338 2.61 8.99 -11.66
C ARG A 338 3.88 8.36 -11.08
N HIS A 339 3.74 7.47 -10.11
CA HIS A 339 4.84 6.79 -9.42
C HIS A 339 5.21 5.42 -10.00
N THR A 340 4.34 4.84 -10.84
CA THR A 340 4.52 3.49 -11.40
C THR A 340 5.86 3.29 -12.07
N ARG A 341 6.26 4.21 -12.96
CA ARG A 341 7.43 4.02 -13.84
C ARG A 341 8.75 3.91 -13.07
N CYS A 342 8.90 4.67 -11.99
CA CYS A 342 10.11 4.73 -11.19
C CYS A 342 9.95 4.07 -9.81
N LEU A 343 8.80 3.41 -9.54
CA LEU A 343 8.45 2.85 -8.25
C LEU A 343 8.76 3.88 -7.14
N TYR A 344 8.11 5.03 -7.23
CA TYR A 344 8.48 6.27 -6.53
C TYR A 344 9.86 6.78 -6.94
N TRP A 345 10.92 6.30 -6.28
CA TRP A 345 12.32 6.66 -6.55
C TRP A 345 13.27 5.46 -6.40
N GLU A 346 12.75 4.27 -6.10
CA GLU A 346 13.51 3.01 -6.06
C GLU A 346 14.16 2.67 -7.42
N GLY A 347 13.57 3.16 -8.52
CA GLY A 347 14.13 3.06 -9.85
C GLY A 347 15.59 3.52 -9.93
N LYS A 348 16.01 4.48 -9.10
CA LYS A 348 17.41 4.96 -9.04
C LYS A 348 18.36 3.91 -8.43
N LEU A 349 17.90 3.14 -7.44
CA LEU A 349 18.70 2.07 -6.84
C LEU A 349 18.79 0.85 -7.77
N ILE A 350 17.70 0.55 -8.48
CA ILE A 350 17.63 -0.56 -9.43
C ILE A 350 18.46 -0.26 -10.70
N LEU A 351 18.33 0.97 -11.22
CA LEU A 351 18.99 1.47 -12.43
C LEU A 351 19.60 2.86 -12.15
N PRO A 352 20.87 2.96 -11.70
CA PRO A 352 21.50 4.22 -11.30
C PRO A 352 21.52 5.32 -12.36
N PHE A 353 21.47 4.96 -13.64
CA PHE A 353 21.42 5.87 -14.79
C PHE A 353 20.05 5.87 -15.49
N GLY A 354 19.03 5.21 -14.92
CA GLY A 354 17.70 5.08 -15.50
C GLY A 354 16.95 6.41 -15.66
N ASP A 355 17.39 7.45 -14.95
CA ASP A 355 16.86 8.81 -15.03
C ASP A 355 17.52 9.68 -16.11
N GLN A 356 18.60 9.20 -16.74
CA GLN A 356 19.28 9.93 -17.81
C GLN A 356 18.40 9.99 -19.06
N PHE A 357 18.43 11.13 -19.75
CA PHE A 357 17.57 11.35 -20.93
C PHE A 357 17.74 10.28 -22.00
N TRP A 358 18.97 9.91 -22.35
CA TRP A 358 19.25 8.88 -23.36
C TRP A 358 18.65 7.52 -22.99
N PHE A 359 18.70 7.14 -21.70
CA PHE A 359 18.13 5.89 -21.23
C PHE A 359 16.60 5.95 -21.32
N ARG A 360 15.99 7.01 -20.77
CA ARG A 360 14.54 7.15 -20.80
C ARG A 360 14.00 7.21 -22.23
N TYR A 361 14.71 7.86 -23.14
CA TYR A 361 14.32 7.95 -24.55
C TYR A 361 14.37 6.59 -25.25
N LEU A 362 15.45 5.83 -25.08
CA LEU A 362 15.67 4.57 -25.80
C LEU A 362 15.00 3.35 -25.13
N LEU A 363 15.04 3.27 -23.81
CA LEU A 363 14.66 2.11 -22.99
C LEU A 363 13.58 2.42 -21.95
N GLY A 364 13.21 3.69 -21.74
CA GLY A 364 12.23 4.06 -20.72
C GLY A 364 10.83 3.47 -20.93
N TRP A 365 10.49 3.07 -22.15
CA TRP A 365 9.22 2.39 -22.47
C TRP A 365 9.15 0.96 -21.92
N LEU A 366 10.29 0.34 -21.57
CA LEU A 366 10.35 -0.96 -20.89
C LEU A 366 10.07 -0.86 -19.37
N MET A 367 10.08 0.36 -18.82
CA MET A 367 9.84 0.60 -17.40
C MET A 367 8.34 0.61 -17.07
N PRO A 368 7.93 0.20 -15.86
CA PRO A 368 8.79 -0.25 -14.77
C PRO A 368 9.21 -1.72 -14.87
N PRO A 369 10.32 -2.13 -14.24
CA PRO A 369 10.58 -3.54 -14.01
C PRO A 369 9.48 -4.14 -13.13
N LYS A 370 8.97 -5.31 -13.51
CA LYS A 370 7.97 -6.00 -12.71
C LYS A 370 8.61 -6.46 -11.40
N VAL A 371 8.06 -6.00 -10.28
CA VAL A 371 8.57 -6.30 -8.93
C VAL A 371 8.71 -7.81 -8.72
N SER A 372 7.79 -8.60 -9.27
CA SER A 372 7.86 -10.05 -9.14
C SER A 372 9.04 -10.71 -9.84
N LEU A 373 9.47 -10.17 -10.99
CA LEU A 373 10.66 -10.65 -11.70
C LEU A 373 11.94 -10.12 -11.04
N LEU A 374 11.91 -8.89 -10.51
CA LEU A 374 12.99 -8.38 -9.67
C LEU A 374 13.22 -9.28 -8.45
N LYS A 375 12.16 -9.80 -7.82
CA LYS A 375 12.29 -10.74 -6.70
C LYS A 375 12.72 -12.13 -7.14
N ALA A 376 12.18 -12.64 -8.25
CA ALA A 376 12.53 -13.96 -8.77
C ALA A 376 14.02 -14.10 -9.14
N THR A 377 14.67 -12.99 -9.50
CA THR A 377 16.12 -12.95 -9.80
C THR A 377 17.01 -12.73 -8.56
N GLN A 378 16.44 -12.71 -7.36
CA GLN A 378 17.20 -12.56 -6.10
C GLN A 378 17.52 -13.92 -5.49
N GLY A 379 18.81 -14.26 -5.39
CA GLY A 379 19.26 -15.31 -4.47
C GLY A 379 19.08 -14.89 -3.01
N GLU A 380 19.17 -15.85 -2.07
CA GLU A 380 18.96 -15.59 -0.63
C GLU A 380 19.91 -14.52 -0.08
N ALA A 381 21.17 -14.51 -0.52
CA ALA A 381 22.16 -13.51 -0.12
C ALA A 381 21.79 -12.08 -0.57
N ILE A 382 21.33 -11.91 -1.81
CA ILE A 382 20.90 -10.61 -2.34
C ILE A 382 19.63 -10.15 -1.62
N ARG A 383 18.68 -11.06 -1.39
CA ARG A 383 17.44 -10.75 -0.67
C ARG A 383 17.74 -10.25 0.75
N ASN A 384 18.61 -10.94 1.48
CA ASN A 384 19.02 -10.51 2.83
C ASN A 384 19.75 -9.16 2.79
N TYR A 385 20.59 -8.93 1.78
CA TYR A 385 21.22 -7.62 1.58
C TYR A 385 20.19 -6.49 1.47
N TYR A 386 19.15 -6.65 0.65
CA TYR A 386 18.10 -5.63 0.56
C TYR A 386 17.33 -5.46 1.87
N HIS A 387 17.02 -6.55 2.59
CA HIS A 387 16.38 -6.46 3.92
C HIS A 387 17.22 -5.68 4.93
N ASP A 388 18.55 -5.84 4.90
CA ASP A 388 19.43 -5.21 5.89
C ASP A 388 19.86 -3.78 5.50
N MET A 389 19.92 -3.48 4.20
CA MET A 389 20.52 -2.26 3.66
C MET A 389 19.52 -1.30 3.02
N HIS A 390 18.25 -1.67 2.90
CA HIS A 390 17.19 -0.83 2.36
C HIS A 390 16.04 -0.76 3.35
N VAL A 391 15.44 0.42 3.48
CA VAL A 391 14.24 0.64 4.28
C VAL A 391 13.09 0.83 3.31
N ILE A 392 12.06 -0.01 3.46
CA ILE A 392 10.76 0.13 2.81
C ILE A 392 9.74 -0.02 3.92
N GLN A 393 9.43 1.11 4.54
CA GLN A 393 8.60 1.21 5.72
C GLN A 393 7.72 2.45 5.64
N ASP A 394 6.64 2.40 6.38
CA ASP A 394 5.63 3.45 6.43
C ASP A 394 5.28 3.68 7.90
N MET A 395 5.18 4.95 8.27
CA MET A 395 4.79 5.36 9.60
C MET A 395 3.45 6.08 9.48
N LEU A 396 2.36 5.42 9.88
CA LEU A 396 1.05 6.07 9.94
C LEU A 396 0.96 6.81 11.26
N VAL A 397 1.05 8.13 11.23
CA VAL A 397 1.12 8.97 12.43
C VAL A 397 -0.02 9.98 12.46
N PRO A 398 -0.52 10.37 13.64
CA PRO A 398 -1.43 11.51 13.74
C PRO A 398 -0.85 12.74 13.04
N LEU A 399 -1.67 13.54 12.36
CA LEU A 399 -1.20 14.64 11.53
C LEU A 399 -0.30 15.64 12.30
N TYR A 400 -0.64 15.93 13.55
CA TYR A 400 0.12 16.84 14.41
C TYR A 400 1.50 16.28 14.83
N LYS A 401 1.80 15.00 14.56
CA LYS A 401 3.07 14.31 14.84
C LYS A 401 3.98 14.16 13.61
N VAL A 402 3.58 14.65 12.44
CA VAL A 402 4.38 14.51 11.21
C VAL A 402 5.77 15.13 11.37
N GLY A 403 5.89 16.29 12.02
CA GLY A 403 7.20 16.91 12.28
C GLY A 403 8.11 16.03 13.15
N ASP A 404 7.58 15.49 14.24
CA ASP A 404 8.30 14.57 15.13
C ASP A 404 8.75 13.30 14.39
N ALA A 405 7.89 12.75 13.52
CA ALA A 405 8.20 11.59 12.68
C ALA A 405 9.34 11.90 11.69
N LEU A 406 9.29 13.06 11.01
CA LEU A 406 10.35 13.48 10.10
C LEU A 406 11.70 13.62 10.80
N GLU A 407 11.73 14.26 11.98
CA GLU A 407 12.94 14.38 12.81
C GLU A 407 13.47 13.01 13.23
N TRP A 408 12.57 12.11 13.62
CA TRP A 408 12.92 10.74 13.99
C TRP A 408 13.56 9.99 12.80
N VAL A 409 12.93 10.02 11.62
CA VAL A 409 13.45 9.37 10.40
C VAL A 409 14.80 9.95 10.02
N HIS A 410 14.96 11.28 10.10
CA HIS A 410 16.22 11.93 9.82
C HIS A 410 17.32 11.44 10.77
N ARG A 411 17.06 11.34 12.08
CA ARG A 411 18.05 10.90 13.07
C ARG A 411 18.43 9.42 12.93
N GLU A 412 17.45 8.53 12.76
CA GLU A 412 17.71 7.08 12.80
C GLU A 412 18.15 6.51 11.45
N MET A 413 17.62 7.05 10.34
CA MET A 413 17.74 6.46 9.00
C MET A 413 18.35 7.40 7.95
N GLU A 414 18.17 8.72 8.07
CA GLU A 414 18.60 9.71 7.05
C GLU A 414 18.13 9.33 5.62
N VAL A 415 16.91 8.80 5.51
CA VAL A 415 16.34 8.40 4.21
C VAL A 415 15.68 9.61 3.55
N TYR A 416 16.03 9.83 2.29
CA TYR A 416 15.39 10.83 1.42
C TYR A 416 15.33 10.35 -0.03
N PRO A 417 14.31 10.77 -0.80
CA PRO A 417 13.18 11.58 -0.34
C PRO A 417 12.18 10.79 0.53
N ILE A 418 11.31 11.50 1.24
CA ILE A 418 10.24 10.95 2.09
C ILE A 418 8.90 11.32 1.46
N TRP A 419 7.97 10.35 1.41
CA TRP A 419 6.61 10.54 0.93
C TRP A 419 5.69 10.93 2.10
N LEU A 420 4.80 11.90 1.88
CA LEU A 420 3.77 12.28 2.85
C LEU A 420 2.39 12.19 2.19
N CYS A 421 1.49 11.38 2.76
CA CYS A 421 0.16 11.19 2.21
C CYS A 421 -0.91 11.20 3.31
N PRO A 422 -1.85 12.17 3.33
CA PRO A 422 -2.77 12.28 4.44
C PRO A 422 -3.97 11.37 4.25
N HIS A 423 -4.46 10.80 5.34
CA HIS A 423 -5.66 9.98 5.34
C HIS A 423 -6.49 10.17 6.61
N LYS A 424 -7.80 10.03 6.48
CA LYS A 424 -8.68 9.96 7.65
C LYS A 424 -8.65 8.57 8.27
N LEU A 425 -8.69 8.52 9.59
CA LEU A 425 -9.16 7.36 10.34
C LEU A 425 -10.51 7.70 10.94
N TYR A 426 -11.55 6.97 10.55
CA TYR A 426 -12.90 7.22 11.03
C TYR A 426 -13.13 6.60 12.41
N LYS A 427 -13.92 7.29 13.23
CA LYS A 427 -14.52 6.74 14.45
C LYS A 427 -15.67 5.80 14.04
N GLN A 428 -15.32 4.57 13.68
CA GLN A 428 -16.27 3.56 13.24
C GLN A 428 -17.21 3.12 14.39
N PRO A 429 -18.46 2.69 14.09
CA PRO A 429 -19.38 2.19 15.11
C PRO A 429 -18.90 0.88 15.75
N ILE A 430 -18.15 0.07 15.00
CA ILE A 430 -17.44 -1.11 15.49
C ILE A 430 -15.95 -0.87 15.29
N LYS A 431 -15.16 -1.00 16.36
CA LYS A 431 -13.71 -0.76 16.33
C LYS A 431 -12.99 -1.90 15.60
N GLY A 432 -12.38 -1.56 14.46
CA GLY A 432 -11.46 -2.46 13.75
C GLY A 432 -10.08 -2.52 14.41
N GLN A 433 -9.09 -3.05 13.67
CA GLN A 433 -7.70 -3.17 14.15
C GLN A 433 -6.99 -1.83 14.33
N ILE A 434 -7.39 -0.83 13.56
CA ILE A 434 -6.91 0.55 13.70
C ILE A 434 -8.09 1.47 13.93
N TYR A 435 -7.87 2.52 14.70
CA TYR A 435 -8.90 3.47 15.10
C TYR A 435 -8.23 4.77 15.56
N PRO A 436 -8.94 5.90 15.55
CA PRO A 436 -8.45 7.17 16.08
C PRO A 436 -7.99 7.11 17.53
N GLU A 437 -7.14 8.06 17.94
CA GLU A 437 -6.76 8.26 19.32
C GLU A 437 -8.00 8.45 20.22
N PRO A 438 -8.08 7.78 21.38
CA PRO A 438 -9.17 8.02 22.32
C PRO A 438 -9.26 9.50 22.71
N GLY A 439 -10.41 10.12 22.47
CA GLY A 439 -10.67 11.53 22.85
C GLY A 439 -10.18 12.57 21.84
N PHE A 440 -9.71 12.17 20.65
CA PHE A 440 -9.29 13.10 19.60
C PHE A 440 -10.37 14.15 19.27
N GLU A 441 -11.65 13.78 19.39
CA GLU A 441 -12.79 14.65 19.10
C GLU A 441 -12.87 15.89 20.00
N TYR A 442 -12.22 15.88 21.16
CA TYR A 442 -12.23 17.01 22.10
C TYR A 442 -11.04 17.96 21.91
N GLU A 443 -10.05 17.55 21.14
CA GLU A 443 -8.79 18.27 20.97
C GLU A 443 -8.86 19.36 19.88
N ASN A 444 -9.83 19.25 18.95
CA ASN A 444 -10.07 20.21 17.86
C ASN A 444 -8.79 20.56 17.06
N ARG A 445 -7.97 19.55 16.74
CA ARG A 445 -6.69 19.76 16.04
C ARG A 445 -6.93 20.04 14.55
N GLN A 446 -5.96 20.74 13.94
CA GLN A 446 -6.00 21.07 12.52
C GLN A 446 -6.10 19.79 11.67
N GLY A 447 -7.11 19.71 10.81
CA GLY A 447 -7.35 18.57 9.92
C GLY A 447 -8.31 17.51 10.49
N ASP A 448 -8.49 17.46 11.81
CA ASP A 448 -9.45 16.56 12.44
C ASP A 448 -10.89 17.02 12.17
N THR A 449 -11.81 16.07 12.22
CA THR A 449 -13.24 16.25 12.04
C THR A 449 -13.98 15.53 13.16
N GLU A 450 -15.26 15.85 13.37
CA GLU A 450 -16.07 15.25 14.45
C GLU A 450 -16.12 13.71 14.39
N ASP A 451 -16.02 13.14 13.19
CA ASP A 451 -16.15 11.71 12.92
C ASP A 451 -14.83 11.03 12.50
N ALA A 452 -13.74 11.78 12.35
CA ALA A 452 -12.46 11.22 11.93
C ALA A 452 -11.24 12.05 12.36
N GLN A 453 -10.19 11.35 12.76
CA GLN A 453 -8.88 11.94 13.02
C GLN A 453 -8.03 11.90 11.76
N MET A 454 -7.29 12.97 11.49
CA MET A 454 -6.35 13.03 10.38
C MET A 454 -5.03 12.38 10.76
N TYR A 455 -4.60 11.44 9.93
CA TYR A 455 -3.31 10.78 9.98
C TYR A 455 -2.52 11.07 8.71
N THR A 456 -1.24 10.76 8.73
CA THR A 456 -0.36 10.84 7.58
C THR A 456 0.49 9.60 7.51
N ASP A 457 0.55 9.04 6.31
CA ASP A 457 1.56 8.08 5.94
C ASP A 457 2.87 8.79 5.64
N VAL A 458 3.89 8.51 6.46
CA VAL A 458 5.27 8.93 6.23
C VAL A 458 6.01 7.76 5.60
N GLY A 459 6.04 7.73 4.27
CA GLY A 459 6.64 6.68 3.46
C GLY A 459 8.15 6.83 3.33
N VAL A 460 8.88 5.83 3.84
CA VAL A 460 10.34 5.78 3.91
C VAL A 460 10.85 4.64 3.02
N TYR A 461 11.20 4.96 1.77
CA TYR A 461 11.56 3.98 0.74
C TYR A 461 12.93 4.28 0.13
N TYR A 462 14.04 3.91 0.77
CA TYR A 462 15.35 4.05 0.11
C TYR A 462 16.46 3.31 0.84
N ALA A 463 17.67 3.39 0.28
CA ALA A 463 18.89 3.12 1.03
C ALA A 463 19.13 4.24 2.07
N PRO A 464 19.26 3.91 3.36
CA PRO A 464 19.59 4.85 4.43
C PRO A 464 20.89 5.62 4.18
N GLY A 465 20.98 6.86 4.69
CA GLY A 465 22.17 7.70 4.57
C GLY A 465 23.47 7.00 4.99
N PRO A 466 23.52 6.30 6.14
CA PRO A 466 24.68 5.51 6.55
C PRO A 466 25.10 4.45 5.52
N VAL A 467 24.13 3.75 4.93
CA VAL A 467 24.40 2.74 3.88
C VAL A 467 25.03 3.39 2.65
N LEU A 468 24.49 4.54 2.21
CA LEU A 468 25.03 5.29 1.06
C LEU A 468 26.45 5.79 1.31
N ARG A 469 26.79 6.12 2.55
CA ARG A 469 28.15 6.51 2.97
C ARG A 469 29.08 5.32 3.25
N GLY A 470 28.59 4.08 3.14
CA GLY A 470 29.35 2.87 3.43
C GLY A 470 29.63 2.64 4.92
N GLU A 471 28.76 3.16 5.78
CA GLU A 471 28.79 2.97 7.22
C GLU A 471 27.96 1.74 7.63
N GLU A 472 28.16 1.27 8.87
CA GLU A 472 27.33 0.21 9.44
C GLU A 472 25.90 0.71 9.68
N PHE A 473 24.93 -0.14 9.28
CA PHE A 473 23.51 0.09 9.46
C PHE A 473 22.84 -1.26 9.75
N ASP A 474 22.05 -1.30 10.81
CA ASP A 474 21.20 -2.45 11.14
C ASP A 474 19.75 -2.08 10.86
N GLY A 475 19.23 -2.54 9.71
CA GLY A 475 17.84 -2.30 9.32
C GLY A 475 16.83 -2.96 10.25
N SER A 476 17.14 -4.11 10.83
CA SER A 476 16.22 -4.78 11.75
C SER A 476 16.10 -4.00 13.06
N GLU A 477 17.21 -3.48 13.58
CA GLU A 477 17.19 -2.60 14.76
C GLU A 477 16.50 -1.27 14.49
N ALA A 478 16.75 -0.66 13.33
CA ALA A 478 16.07 0.58 12.93
C ALA A 478 14.54 0.39 12.86
N VAL A 479 14.07 -0.75 12.32
CA VAL A 479 12.65 -1.10 12.30
C VAL A 479 12.10 -1.34 13.70
N ARG A 480 12.80 -2.07 14.57
CA ARG A 480 12.35 -2.26 15.98
C ARG A 480 12.17 -0.93 16.71
N LYS A 481 13.10 0.01 16.54
CA LYS A 481 12.98 1.36 17.11
C LYS A 481 11.80 2.12 16.52
N MET A 482 11.57 2.00 15.21
CA MET A 482 10.43 2.62 14.52
C MET A 482 9.10 2.11 15.08
N GLU A 483 8.95 0.79 15.18
CA GLU A 483 7.73 0.14 15.70
C GLU A 483 7.46 0.55 17.15
N LYS A 484 8.52 0.62 17.98
CA LYS A 484 8.41 1.13 19.35
C LYS A 484 7.93 2.58 19.37
N TRP A 485 8.53 3.44 18.54
CA TRP A 485 8.15 4.84 18.46
C TRP A 485 6.69 5.00 17.99
N LEU A 486 6.22 4.20 17.04
CA LEU A 486 4.83 4.18 16.59
C LEU A 486 3.88 3.82 17.73
N ILE A 487 4.16 2.77 18.50
CA ILE A 487 3.36 2.38 19.67
C ILE A 487 3.29 3.52 20.70
N GLU A 488 4.40 4.21 20.94
CA GLU A 488 4.49 5.32 21.90
C GLU A 488 3.77 6.60 21.42
N ASN A 489 3.50 6.72 20.12
CA ASN A 489 2.89 7.91 19.51
C ASN A 489 1.55 7.62 18.81
N HIS A 490 0.85 6.55 19.23
CA HIS A 490 -0.45 6.15 18.67
C HIS A 490 -0.47 6.01 17.14
N GLY A 491 0.67 5.57 16.59
CA GLY A 491 0.86 5.31 15.18
C GLY A 491 0.75 3.83 14.82
N PHE A 492 0.62 3.56 13.53
CA PHE A 492 0.48 2.21 12.99
C PHE A 492 1.51 1.95 11.90
N GLN A 493 1.93 0.69 11.77
CA GLN A 493 2.74 0.23 10.66
C GLN A 493 1.88 -0.59 9.69
N PRO A 494 1.82 -0.26 8.39
CA PRO A 494 1.11 -1.07 7.41
C PRO A 494 1.56 -2.53 7.39
N GLN A 495 0.62 -3.47 7.47
CA GLN A 495 0.92 -4.91 7.60
C GLN A 495 1.51 -5.58 6.34
N TYR A 496 1.65 -4.83 5.24
CA TYR A 496 2.38 -5.33 4.07
C TYR A 496 3.90 -5.27 4.28
N ALA A 497 4.36 -4.41 5.19
CA ALA A 497 5.77 -4.23 5.53
C ALA A 497 6.30 -5.38 6.42
N VAL A 498 7.61 -5.39 6.64
CA VAL A 498 8.24 -6.36 7.55
C VAL A 498 8.11 -5.84 8.97
N SER A 499 7.55 -6.66 9.86
CA SER A 499 7.48 -6.36 11.29
C SER A 499 8.47 -7.21 12.09
N GLU A 500 9.15 -6.56 13.05
CA GLU A 500 10.06 -7.16 14.02
C GLU A 500 9.40 -7.33 15.41
N LEU A 501 8.12 -6.97 15.55
CA LEU A 501 7.37 -7.07 16.81
C LEU A 501 7.16 -8.52 17.27
N ASP A 502 7.24 -8.70 18.59
CA ASP A 502 6.61 -9.83 19.25
C ASP A 502 5.07 -9.69 19.26
N GLU A 503 4.35 -10.77 19.56
CA GLU A 503 2.89 -10.79 19.48
C GLU A 503 2.23 -9.79 20.43
N LYS A 504 2.78 -9.66 21.65
CA LYS A 504 2.26 -8.74 22.65
C LYS A 504 2.37 -7.30 22.17
N SER A 505 3.50 -6.93 21.58
CA SER A 505 3.74 -5.59 21.07
C SER A 505 2.96 -5.33 19.78
N PHE A 506 2.75 -6.34 18.94
CA PHE A 506 1.85 -6.26 17.79
C PHE A 506 0.43 -5.88 18.22
N TRP A 507 -0.13 -6.56 19.23
CA TRP A 507 -1.45 -6.24 19.77
C TRP A 507 -1.48 -5.01 20.69
N ARG A 508 -0.34 -4.35 20.94
CA ARG A 508 -0.31 -2.98 21.49
C ARG A 508 -0.42 -1.92 20.41
N MET A 509 0.08 -2.21 19.21
CA MET A 509 -0.07 -1.33 18.04
C MET A 509 -1.47 -1.46 17.43
N PHE A 510 -2.01 -2.68 17.34
CA PHE A 510 -3.31 -2.97 16.74
C PHE A 510 -4.32 -3.46 17.77
N ASN A 511 -5.60 -3.15 17.57
CA ASN A 511 -6.68 -3.75 18.34
C ASN A 511 -7.03 -5.16 17.84
N GLY A 512 -6.79 -6.18 18.67
CA GLY A 512 -7.08 -7.57 18.34
C GLY A 512 -8.49 -8.06 18.66
N GLU A 513 -9.30 -7.30 19.41
CA GLU A 513 -10.55 -7.80 20.01
C GLU A 513 -11.54 -8.32 18.94
N LEU A 514 -12.03 -7.43 18.07
CA LEU A 514 -12.98 -7.79 17.00
C LEU A 514 -12.41 -8.87 16.07
N TYR A 515 -11.11 -8.80 15.79
CA TYR A 515 -10.44 -9.75 14.91
C TYR A 515 -10.48 -11.16 15.49
N GLU A 516 -10.13 -11.34 16.77
CA GLU A 516 -10.14 -12.64 17.43
C GLU A 516 -11.56 -13.17 17.66
N GLU A 517 -12.53 -12.29 17.96
CA GLU A 517 -13.96 -12.65 18.00
C GLU A 517 -14.44 -13.21 16.66
N CYS A 518 -14.14 -12.51 15.56
CA CYS A 518 -14.47 -12.97 14.21
C CYS A 518 -13.76 -14.28 13.86
N ARG A 519 -12.49 -14.46 14.28
CA ARG A 519 -11.77 -15.72 14.05
C ARG A 519 -12.47 -16.91 14.68
N LYS A 520 -12.99 -16.75 15.90
CA LYS A 520 -13.75 -17.80 16.61
C LYS A 520 -15.11 -18.01 15.94
N LYS A 521 -15.91 -16.94 15.82
CA LYS A 521 -17.28 -16.97 15.28
C LYS A 521 -17.34 -17.60 13.88
N TYR A 522 -16.37 -17.28 13.01
CA TYR A 522 -16.34 -17.76 11.63
C TYR A 522 -15.41 -18.96 11.41
N ARG A 523 -15.01 -19.65 12.49
CA ARG A 523 -14.21 -20.89 12.49
C ARG A 523 -12.87 -20.75 11.76
N ALA A 524 -12.29 -19.55 11.76
CA ALA A 524 -10.98 -19.30 11.17
C ALA A 524 -9.84 -19.86 12.04
N VAL A 525 -10.04 -19.98 13.35
CA VAL A 525 -9.08 -20.65 14.25
C VAL A 525 -8.86 -22.10 13.79
N GLY A 526 -7.60 -22.52 13.66
CA GLY A 526 -7.19 -23.84 13.16
C GLY A 526 -7.43 -24.10 11.65
N THR A 527 -8.10 -23.19 10.95
CA THR A 527 -8.25 -23.24 9.49
C THR A 527 -7.31 -22.26 8.80
N PHE A 528 -7.38 -20.98 9.15
CA PHE A 528 -6.52 -19.93 8.62
C PHE A 528 -5.45 -19.56 9.66
N MET A 529 -4.26 -19.21 9.18
CA MET A 529 -3.23 -18.58 10.01
C MET A 529 -3.72 -17.27 10.63
N SER A 530 -3.21 -16.88 11.81
CA SER A 530 -3.49 -15.54 12.36
C SER A 530 -2.75 -14.46 11.60
N VAL A 531 -3.22 -13.22 11.71
CA VAL A 531 -2.59 -12.05 11.10
C VAL A 531 -1.17 -11.87 11.65
N TYR A 532 -0.98 -12.00 12.96
CA TYR A 532 0.34 -11.97 13.57
C TYR A 532 1.24 -13.11 13.05
N TYR A 533 0.72 -14.35 13.00
CA TYR A 533 1.48 -15.49 12.45
C TYR A 533 1.94 -15.22 11.01
N LYS A 534 1.07 -14.60 10.21
CA LYS A 534 1.37 -14.24 8.83
C LYS A 534 2.39 -13.12 8.74
N SER A 535 2.36 -12.15 9.65
CA SER A 535 3.19 -10.93 9.61
C SER A 535 4.57 -11.11 10.27
N LYS A 536 4.67 -11.94 11.32
CA LYS A 536 5.90 -12.08 12.10
C LYS A 536 7.06 -12.62 11.24
N LYS A 537 8.24 -12.01 11.37
CA LYS A 537 9.47 -12.45 10.70
C LYS A 537 9.91 -13.84 11.18
N GLY A 538 10.68 -14.54 10.36
CA GLY A 538 11.28 -15.84 10.69
C GLY A 538 10.52 -17.05 10.13
N ARG A 539 11.29 -18.13 9.90
CA ARG A 539 10.78 -19.41 9.38
C ARG A 539 9.82 -20.02 10.40
N LYS A 540 8.66 -20.47 9.93
CA LYS A 540 7.68 -21.16 10.77
C LYS A 540 8.04 -22.63 10.90
N THR A 541 7.87 -23.18 12.09
CA THR A 541 8.14 -24.58 12.44
C THR A 541 6.87 -25.42 12.36
N GLU A 542 7.01 -26.73 12.17
CA GLU A 542 5.87 -27.66 12.22
C GLU A 542 5.17 -27.67 13.59
N LYS A 543 5.92 -27.40 14.67
CA LYS A 543 5.35 -27.25 16.02
C LYS A 543 4.35 -26.10 16.07
N GLU A 544 4.72 -24.93 15.57
CA GLU A 544 3.84 -23.76 15.54
C GLU A 544 2.60 -23.97 14.66
N VAL A 545 2.72 -24.73 13.56
CA VAL A 545 1.56 -25.10 12.73
C VAL A 545 0.60 -25.99 13.54
N ARG A 546 1.12 -27.01 14.22
CA ARG A 546 0.30 -27.92 15.04
C ARG A 546 -0.38 -27.20 16.20
N GLU A 547 0.33 -26.32 16.91
CA GLU A 547 -0.24 -25.51 17.99
C GLU A 547 -1.40 -24.64 17.47
N ALA A 548 -1.22 -23.99 16.33
CA ALA A 548 -2.27 -23.18 15.71
C ALA A 548 -3.48 -23.99 15.23
N GLU A 549 -3.27 -25.22 14.76
CA GLU A 549 -4.35 -26.16 14.41
C GLU A 549 -5.09 -26.68 15.66
N GLN A 550 -4.35 -26.97 16.73
CA GLN A 550 -4.89 -27.49 17.99
C GLN A 550 -5.63 -26.45 18.81
N ALA A 551 -5.33 -25.15 18.65
CA ALA A 551 -6.08 -24.06 19.30
C ALA A 551 -7.60 -24.13 19.02
N HIS A 552 -8.01 -24.72 17.88
CA HIS A 552 -9.41 -24.97 17.57
C HIS A 552 -10.07 -25.96 18.55
N LEU A 553 -9.33 -26.96 19.03
CA LEU A 553 -9.82 -27.98 19.95
C LEU A 553 -10.01 -27.40 21.36
N GLU A 554 -9.07 -26.60 21.86
CA GLU A 554 -9.17 -25.98 23.20
C GLU A 554 -10.35 -25.00 23.29
N THR A 555 -10.66 -24.28 22.21
CA THR A 555 -11.80 -23.36 22.17
C THR A 555 -13.14 -24.12 22.21
N ALA A 556 -13.22 -25.31 21.61
CA ALA A 556 -14.43 -26.13 21.60
C ALA A 556 -14.73 -26.81 22.95
N TYR A 557 -13.71 -27.06 23.78
CA TYR A 557 -13.90 -27.56 25.15
C TYR A 557 -14.30 -26.46 26.12
N ALA A 558 -13.84 -25.21 25.92
CA ALA A 558 -14.20 -24.07 26.77
C ALA A 558 -15.65 -23.55 26.58
N GLU A 559 -16.34 -23.93 25.50
CA GLU A 559 -17.77 -23.64 25.27
C GLU A 559 -18.70 -24.78 25.74
N ALA A 560 -18.13 -25.89 26.23
CA ALA A 560 -18.87 -27.07 26.71
C ALA A 560 -18.89 -27.20 28.25
N ASP A 561 -18.17 -26.31 28.95
CA ASP A 561 -18.19 -26.09 30.41
C ASP A 561 -18.90 -24.76 30.72
#